data_AF-A0A497R4R0-F1
#
_entry.id   AF-A0A497R4R0-F1
#
_cell.length_a   1.000
_cell.length_b   1.000
_cell.length_c   1.000
_cell.angle_alpha   90.00
_cell.angle_beta   90.00
_cell.angle_gamma   90.00
#
_symmetry.space_group_name_H-M   'P 1'
#
loop_
_entity.id
_entity.type
_entity.pdbx_description
1 polymer ?
#
loop_
_entity_poly.entity_id
_entity_poly.type
_entity_poly.pdbx_seq_one_letter_code
_entity_poly.pdbx_strand_id
1 'polypeptide(L)'
;MNETIDVEEEFKDHPEVIALQRELKGMSKEVMKKTMDSLRTEITQISTKIAQLKKKREEHNAEARHYRAMRDNVSGDKFSNINQLRERAKEEKEARDRCNEEIRKYKKIREELKEKIRAAWGKVKELREKYYQMKDEVGVIPEEITNEIRDLEWKQQTTILTLEEDAYVTKRITELYEKAYTAHLIGFSSSELEAAVEQAKQLSKEQEEAHQKVLFFHEEGQKHHEAMQQIYKELDELRAGGDKMHQKYLEARQAADLAHKNIVELYNQIKLNQFLIELIEDEQSRRRHEQILKQKAKKIEETKKKQTAKKSLSLDELRLLLGEDEEENGTK
;
A
#
# COMPACT_ATOMS: atom_id res chain seq x y z
N MET A 1 34.11 29.53 -0.80
CA MET A 1 34.73 30.39 -1.83
C MET A 1 33.61 31.29 -2.31
N ASN A 2 33.56 32.53 -1.82
CA ASN A 2 32.61 33.51 -2.29
C ASN A 2 33.21 34.13 -3.54
N GLU A 3 32.77 33.68 -4.71
CA GLU A 3 32.96 34.45 -5.93
C GLU A 3 32.11 35.70 -5.79
N THR A 4 32.75 36.83 -5.47
CA THR A 4 32.23 38.15 -5.79
C THR A 4 32.21 38.25 -7.31
N ILE A 5 31.15 37.70 -7.91
CA ILE A 5 30.77 38.01 -9.28
C ILE A 5 30.55 39.52 -9.30
N ASP A 6 31.37 40.24 -10.06
CA ASP A 6 31.16 41.66 -10.30
C ASP A 6 29.76 41.82 -10.87
N VAL A 7 28.86 42.45 -10.10
CA VAL A 7 27.45 42.65 -10.46
C VAL A 7 27.36 43.40 -11.80
N GLU A 8 28.38 44.18 -12.14
CA GLU A 8 28.54 44.82 -13.44
C GLU A 8 28.65 43.83 -14.61
N GLU A 9 29.29 42.68 -14.46
CA GLU A 9 29.47 41.70 -15.53
C GLU A 9 28.19 40.88 -15.78
N GLU A 10 27.38 40.65 -14.74
CA GLU A 10 26.14 39.86 -14.80
C GLU A 10 25.01 40.53 -15.61
N PHE A 11 24.96 41.87 -15.63
CA PHE A 11 23.85 42.62 -16.25
C PHE A 11 24.25 43.47 -17.46
N LYS A 12 25.54 43.51 -17.84
CA LYS A 12 26.07 44.31 -18.97
C LYS A 12 25.34 44.04 -20.30
N ASP A 13 24.97 42.79 -20.55
CA ASP A 13 24.29 42.36 -21.77
C ASP A 13 22.75 42.33 -21.66
N HIS A 14 22.19 42.77 -20.52
CA HIS A 14 20.74 42.73 -20.32
C HIS A 14 20.04 43.74 -21.26
N PRO A 15 18.95 43.36 -21.96
CA PRO A 15 18.32 44.21 -22.98
C PRO A 15 17.84 45.56 -22.42
N GLU A 16 17.38 45.59 -21.17
CA GLU A 16 16.95 46.82 -20.49
C GLU A 16 18.13 47.76 -20.17
N VAL A 17 19.30 47.20 -19.82
CA VAL A 17 20.53 47.96 -19.59
C VAL A 17 21.01 48.58 -20.89
N ILE A 18 21.08 47.80 -21.97
CA ILE A 18 21.51 48.27 -23.29
C ILE A 18 20.57 49.36 -23.81
N ALA A 19 19.25 49.20 -23.63
CA ALA A 19 18.26 50.20 -24.00
C ALA A 19 18.48 51.50 -23.23
N LEU A 20 18.62 51.42 -21.90
CA LEU A 20 18.83 52.60 -21.06
C LEU A 20 20.15 53.32 -21.39
N GLN A 21 21.24 52.59 -21.65
CA GLN A 21 22.53 53.17 -22.10
C GLN A 21 22.41 53.97 -23.41
N ARG A 22 21.56 53.54 -24.34
CA ARG A 22 21.30 54.28 -25.59
C ARG A 22 20.49 55.54 -25.34
N GLU A 23 19.47 55.46 -24.51
CA GLU A 23 18.55 56.57 -24.22
C GLU A 23 19.19 57.64 -23.32
N LEU A 24 20.06 57.25 -22.39
CA LEU A 24 20.73 58.12 -21.42
C LEU A 24 21.43 59.32 -22.08
N LYS A 25 22.05 59.14 -23.26
CA LYS A 25 22.74 60.21 -24.01
C LYS A 25 21.83 61.39 -24.40
N GLY A 26 20.52 61.14 -24.56
CA GLY A 26 19.53 62.15 -24.98
C GLY A 26 18.63 62.67 -23.85
N MET A 27 18.63 62.04 -22.67
CA MET A 27 17.69 62.39 -21.59
C MET A 27 18.06 63.69 -20.87
N SER A 28 17.05 64.49 -20.51
CA SER A 28 17.20 65.63 -19.60
C SER A 28 17.39 65.16 -18.14
N LYS A 29 18.03 65.99 -17.29
CA LYS A 29 18.21 65.72 -15.85
C LYS A 29 16.87 65.43 -15.15
N GLU A 30 15.81 66.13 -15.55
CA GLU A 30 14.46 65.96 -15.01
C GLU A 30 13.88 64.56 -15.32
N VAL A 31 14.13 64.07 -16.55
CA VAL A 31 13.64 62.77 -17.01
C VAL A 31 14.43 61.65 -16.33
N MET A 32 15.75 61.78 -16.21
CA MET A 32 16.60 60.84 -15.47
C MET A 32 16.21 60.72 -13.99
N LYS A 33 15.81 61.84 -13.36
CA LYS A 33 15.32 61.82 -11.97
C LYS A 33 13.98 61.09 -11.87
N LYS A 34 13.04 61.36 -12.78
CA LYS A 34 11.74 60.66 -12.83
C LYS A 34 11.88 59.16 -13.07
N THR A 35 12.79 58.74 -13.96
CA THR A 35 13.02 57.30 -14.21
C THR A 35 13.64 56.62 -13.00
N MET A 36 14.57 57.27 -12.30
CA MET A 36 15.13 56.76 -11.05
C MET A 36 14.07 56.64 -9.95
N ASP A 37 13.21 57.64 -9.80
CA ASP A 37 12.10 57.61 -8.84
C ASP A 37 11.12 56.47 -9.18
N SER A 38 10.82 56.24 -10.47
CA SER A 38 10.00 55.10 -10.93
C SER A 38 10.64 53.76 -10.55
N LEU A 39 11.92 53.56 -10.88
CA LEU A 39 12.66 52.34 -10.54
C LEU A 39 12.71 52.10 -9.02
N ARG A 40 12.86 53.17 -8.22
CA ARG A 40 12.77 53.09 -6.75
C ARG A 40 11.39 52.67 -6.28
N THR A 41 10.31 53.20 -6.87
CA THR A 41 8.95 52.74 -6.54
C THR A 41 8.72 51.28 -6.93
N GLU A 42 9.22 50.84 -8.08
CA GLU A 42 9.15 49.43 -8.50
C GLU A 42 9.93 48.52 -7.54
N ILE A 43 11.13 48.91 -7.12
CA ILE A 43 11.90 48.17 -6.10
C ILE A 43 11.09 48.04 -4.80
N THR A 44 10.41 49.11 -4.35
CA THR A 44 9.58 49.03 -3.13
C THR A 44 8.39 48.09 -3.31
N GLN A 45 7.71 48.13 -4.46
CA GLN A 45 6.60 47.23 -4.78
C GLN A 45 7.06 45.77 -4.84
N ILE A 46 8.17 45.49 -5.54
CA ILE A 46 8.76 44.15 -5.62
C ILE A 46 9.17 43.67 -4.22
N SER A 47 9.75 44.54 -3.39
CA SER A 47 10.13 44.22 -2.01
C SER A 47 8.92 43.83 -1.15
N THR A 48 7.79 44.54 -1.27
CA THR A 48 6.55 44.16 -0.58
C THR A 48 6.02 42.81 -1.06
N LYS A 49 6.09 42.54 -2.36
CA LYS A 49 5.68 41.26 -2.96
C LYS A 49 6.56 40.10 -2.50
N ILE A 50 7.88 40.32 -2.38
CA ILE A 50 8.82 39.35 -1.80
C ILE A 50 8.45 39.07 -0.33
N ALA A 51 8.14 40.09 0.47
CA ALA A 51 7.74 39.88 1.86
C ALA A 51 6.48 39.02 1.99
N GLN A 52 5.48 39.24 1.13
CA GLN A 52 4.28 38.42 1.07
C GLN A 52 4.58 36.97 0.64
N LEU A 53 5.39 36.78 -0.40
CA LEU A 53 5.78 35.44 -0.87
C LEU A 53 6.63 34.69 0.17
N LYS A 54 7.50 35.39 0.92
CA LYS A 54 8.25 34.79 2.04
C LYS A 54 7.31 34.27 3.12
N LYS A 55 6.27 35.03 3.47
CA LYS A 55 5.25 34.60 4.42
C LYS A 55 4.53 33.35 3.94
N LYS A 56 4.04 33.34 2.69
CA LYS A 56 3.39 32.17 2.08
C LYS A 56 4.31 30.94 2.01
N ARG A 57 5.59 31.14 1.67
CA ARG A 57 6.58 30.06 1.66
C ARG A 57 6.76 29.48 3.06
N GLU A 58 6.82 30.32 4.10
CA GLU A 58 6.95 29.83 5.47
C GLU A 58 5.70 29.10 5.94
N GLU A 59 4.50 29.57 5.55
CA GLU A 59 3.23 28.88 5.78
C GLU A 59 3.24 27.48 5.13
N HIS A 60 3.59 27.37 3.84
CA HIS A 60 3.69 26.07 3.15
C HIS A 60 4.79 25.17 3.72
N ASN A 61 5.91 25.74 4.17
CA ASN A 61 6.95 24.99 4.87
C ASN A 61 6.47 24.47 6.23
N ALA A 62 5.70 25.27 6.97
CA ALA A 62 5.11 24.85 8.23
C ALA A 62 4.09 23.71 8.00
N GLU A 63 3.25 23.82 6.98
CA GLU A 63 2.34 22.75 6.54
C GLU A 63 3.11 21.48 6.14
N ALA A 64 4.18 21.60 5.35
CA ALA A 64 5.02 20.47 4.98
C ALA A 64 5.69 19.82 6.21
N ARG A 65 6.19 20.61 7.16
CA ARG A 65 6.74 20.08 8.43
C ARG A 65 5.65 19.38 9.24
N HIS A 66 4.45 19.93 9.28
CA HIS A 66 3.31 19.33 9.97
C HIS A 66 2.90 17.99 9.34
N TYR A 67 2.73 17.92 8.01
CA TYR A 67 2.41 16.67 7.33
C TYR A 67 3.54 15.64 7.42
N ARG A 68 4.80 16.09 7.43
CA ARG A 68 5.96 15.22 7.69
C ARG A 68 5.94 14.67 9.12
N ALA A 69 5.73 15.52 10.13
CA ALA A 69 5.63 15.08 11.52
C ALA A 69 4.44 14.14 11.74
N MET A 70 3.29 14.44 11.14
CA MET A 70 2.15 13.53 11.12
C MET A 70 2.51 12.20 10.48
N ARG A 71 3.20 12.19 9.33
CA ARG A 71 3.70 10.96 8.70
C ARG A 71 4.67 10.21 9.62
N ASP A 72 5.62 10.89 10.25
CA ASP A 72 6.73 10.28 10.98
C ASP A 72 6.31 9.75 12.37
N ASN A 73 5.52 10.51 13.13
CA ASN A 73 4.89 10.03 14.37
C ASN A 73 3.98 8.84 14.08
N VAL A 74 3.30 8.88 12.94
CA VAL A 74 2.50 7.77 12.46
C VAL A 74 3.39 6.62 12.00
N SER A 75 4.60 6.84 11.48
CA SER A 75 5.44 5.80 10.89
C SER A 75 6.09 4.90 11.94
N GLY A 76 6.47 5.41 13.12
CA GLY A 76 7.01 4.55 14.20
C GLY A 76 5.98 3.54 14.70
N ASP A 77 4.83 4.04 15.16
CA ASP A 77 3.77 3.22 15.72
C ASP A 77 3.05 2.41 14.64
N LYS A 78 2.81 2.97 13.44
CA LYS A 78 2.23 2.19 12.34
C LYS A 78 3.19 1.16 11.79
N PHE A 79 4.51 1.36 11.76
CA PHE A 79 5.40 0.32 11.24
C PHE A 79 5.42 -0.90 12.16
N SER A 80 5.42 -0.68 13.48
CA SER A 80 5.23 -1.75 14.46
C SER A 80 3.85 -2.41 14.29
N ASN A 81 2.78 -1.61 14.20
CA ASN A 81 1.42 -2.13 14.03
C ASN A 81 1.25 -2.87 12.68
N ILE A 82 1.84 -2.38 11.60
CA ILE A 82 1.85 -3.01 10.27
C ILE A 82 2.54 -4.36 10.33
N ASN A 83 3.68 -4.46 11.02
CA ASN A 83 4.38 -5.74 11.16
C ASN A 83 3.57 -6.71 12.04
N GLN A 84 2.97 -6.23 13.12
CA GLN A 84 2.08 -7.04 13.95
C GLN A 84 0.86 -7.54 13.17
N LEU A 85 0.20 -6.67 12.41
CA LEU A 85 -0.92 -7.04 11.54
C LEU A 85 -0.49 -8.03 10.45
N ARG A 86 0.71 -7.86 9.88
CA ARG A 86 1.25 -8.82 8.90
C ARG A 86 1.52 -10.20 9.50
N GLU A 87 2.12 -10.27 10.68
CA GLU A 87 2.32 -11.54 11.38
C GLU A 87 0.98 -12.18 11.74
N ARG A 88 0.02 -11.42 12.29
CA ARG A 88 -1.33 -11.92 12.56
C ARG A 88 -2.02 -12.44 11.29
N ALA A 89 -1.94 -11.70 10.17
CA ALA A 89 -2.51 -12.15 8.90
C ALA A 89 -1.85 -13.45 8.40
N LYS A 90 -0.55 -13.62 8.65
CA LYS A 90 0.19 -14.83 8.31
C LYS A 90 -0.23 -16.00 9.20
N GLU A 91 -0.38 -15.79 10.51
CA GLU A 91 -0.89 -16.79 11.46
C GLU A 91 -2.30 -17.26 11.08
N GLU A 92 -3.21 -16.34 10.75
CA GLU A 92 -4.57 -16.65 10.28
C GLU A 92 -4.55 -17.43 8.96
N LYS A 93 -3.63 -17.08 8.04
CA LYS A 93 -3.44 -17.83 6.80
C LYS A 93 -2.96 -19.26 7.07
N GLU A 94 -1.96 -19.43 7.93
CA GLU A 94 -1.45 -20.74 8.30
C GLU A 94 -2.52 -21.58 9.01
N ALA A 95 -3.34 -20.97 9.87
CA ALA A 95 -4.48 -21.63 10.52
C ALA A 95 -5.51 -22.10 9.49
N ARG A 96 -5.88 -21.25 8.53
CA ARG A 96 -6.76 -21.62 7.41
C ARG A 96 -6.18 -22.77 6.59
N ASP A 97 -4.87 -22.73 6.30
CA ASP A 97 -4.21 -23.76 5.51
C ASP A 97 -4.20 -25.11 6.25
N ARG A 98 -3.98 -25.11 7.58
CA ARG A 98 -4.16 -26.30 8.43
C ARG A 98 -5.59 -26.83 8.38
N CYS A 99 -6.61 -25.98 8.47
CA CYS A 99 -8.00 -26.40 8.31
C CYS A 99 -8.26 -27.02 6.94
N ASN A 100 -7.71 -26.46 5.87
CA ASN A 100 -7.82 -27.02 4.51
C ASN A 100 -7.16 -28.40 4.38
N GLU A 101 -6.03 -28.61 5.04
CA GLU A 101 -5.37 -29.92 5.10
C GLU A 101 -6.24 -30.95 5.84
N GLU A 102 -6.81 -30.60 7.00
CA GLU A 102 -7.73 -31.47 7.73
C GLU A 102 -9.00 -31.78 6.93
N ILE A 103 -9.58 -30.80 6.24
CA ILE A 103 -10.70 -31.00 5.32
C ILE A 103 -10.35 -32.03 4.25
N ARG A 104 -9.14 -31.95 3.66
CA ARG A 104 -8.68 -32.92 2.66
C ARG A 104 -8.51 -34.32 3.25
N LYS A 105 -7.94 -34.43 4.46
CA LYS A 105 -7.79 -35.71 5.16
C LYS A 105 -9.14 -36.36 5.44
N TYR A 106 -10.08 -35.63 6.07
CA TYR A 106 -11.39 -36.17 6.39
C TYR A 106 -12.25 -36.44 5.16
N LYS A 107 -12.09 -35.68 4.06
CA LYS A 107 -12.72 -36.03 2.77
C LYS A 107 -12.22 -37.37 2.23
N LYS A 108 -10.91 -37.65 2.30
CA LYS A 108 -10.36 -38.96 1.88
C LYS A 108 -10.91 -40.09 2.75
N ILE A 109 -10.86 -39.94 4.08
CA ILE A 109 -11.41 -40.91 5.03
C ILE A 109 -12.89 -41.17 4.74
N ARG A 110 -13.67 -40.12 4.48
CA ARG A 110 -15.10 -40.24 4.17
C ARG A 110 -15.35 -41.01 2.88
N GLU A 111 -14.54 -40.84 1.84
CA GLU A 111 -14.69 -41.61 0.60
C GLU A 111 -14.25 -43.08 0.77
N GLU A 112 -13.17 -43.34 1.52
CA GLU A 112 -12.77 -44.71 1.87
C GLU A 112 -13.86 -45.42 2.68
N LEU A 113 -14.46 -44.73 3.66
CA LEU A 113 -15.60 -45.26 4.43
C LEU A 113 -16.81 -45.49 3.54
N LYS A 114 -17.09 -44.61 2.57
CA LYS A 114 -18.19 -44.79 1.62
C LYS A 114 -18.01 -46.05 0.75
N GLU A 115 -16.78 -46.40 0.38
CA GLU A 115 -16.49 -47.66 -0.31
C GLU A 115 -16.67 -48.87 0.60
N LYS A 116 -16.15 -48.80 1.84
CA LYS A 116 -16.33 -49.87 2.85
C LYS A 116 -17.81 -50.09 3.19
N ILE A 117 -18.59 -49.03 3.35
CA ILE A 117 -20.04 -49.09 3.59
C ILE A 117 -20.75 -49.76 2.40
N ARG A 118 -20.41 -49.41 1.15
CA ARG A 118 -20.98 -50.07 -0.03
C ARG A 118 -20.66 -51.56 -0.05
N ALA A 119 -19.43 -51.95 0.25
CA ALA A 119 -19.04 -53.35 0.33
C ALA A 119 -19.75 -54.10 1.48
N ALA A 120 -19.89 -53.46 2.66
CA ALA A 120 -20.58 -54.04 3.81
C ALA A 120 -22.07 -54.26 3.53
N TRP A 121 -22.77 -53.26 2.97
CA TRP A 121 -24.17 -53.43 2.56
C TRP A 121 -24.35 -54.41 1.40
N GLY A 122 -23.36 -54.55 0.51
CA GLY A 122 -23.32 -55.62 -0.48
C GLY A 122 -23.31 -57.01 0.16
N LYS A 123 -22.42 -57.24 1.12
CA LYS A 123 -22.37 -58.50 1.90
C LYS A 123 -23.67 -58.77 2.66
N VAL A 124 -24.24 -57.73 3.30
CA VAL A 124 -25.54 -57.85 3.98
C VAL A 124 -26.62 -58.28 3.00
N LYS A 125 -26.64 -57.73 1.78
CA LYS A 125 -27.61 -58.13 0.75
C LYS A 125 -27.43 -59.59 0.33
N GLU A 126 -26.19 -60.03 0.08
CA GLU A 126 -25.89 -61.43 -0.28
C GLU A 126 -26.25 -62.42 0.84
N LEU A 127 -25.89 -62.11 2.09
CA LEU A 127 -26.25 -62.94 3.25
C LEU A 127 -27.76 -62.98 3.45
N ARG A 128 -28.45 -61.85 3.25
CA ARG A 128 -29.90 -61.76 3.33
C ARG A 128 -30.58 -62.62 2.26
N GLU A 129 -30.09 -62.60 1.03
CA GLU A 129 -30.61 -63.42 -0.07
C GLU A 129 -30.42 -64.92 0.19
N LYS A 130 -29.22 -65.32 0.65
CA LYS A 130 -28.96 -66.70 1.09
C LYS A 130 -29.85 -67.13 2.25
N TYR A 131 -30.06 -66.26 3.23
CA TYR A 131 -30.93 -66.51 4.37
C TYR A 131 -32.38 -66.75 3.94
N TYR A 132 -32.93 -65.93 3.05
CA TYR A 132 -34.30 -66.14 2.54
C TYR A 132 -34.43 -67.40 1.69
N GLN A 133 -33.44 -67.71 0.83
CA GLN A 133 -33.41 -68.96 0.06
C GLN A 133 -33.46 -70.19 0.98
N MET A 134 -32.58 -70.24 1.99
CA MET A 134 -32.58 -71.34 2.96
C MET A 134 -33.89 -71.40 3.77
N LYS A 135 -34.45 -70.25 4.16
CA LYS A 135 -35.71 -70.20 4.90
C LYS A 135 -36.90 -70.73 4.10
N ASP A 136 -36.97 -70.39 2.81
CA ASP A 136 -38.00 -70.88 1.90
C ASP A 136 -37.88 -72.40 1.64
N GLU A 137 -36.66 -72.95 1.65
CA GLU A 137 -36.40 -74.39 1.53
C GLU A 137 -36.85 -75.20 2.77
N VAL A 138 -36.70 -74.65 3.97
CA VAL A 138 -36.97 -75.39 5.22
C VAL A 138 -38.45 -75.45 5.56
N GLY A 139 -39.20 -74.34 5.44
CA GLY A 139 -40.67 -74.28 5.54
C GLY A 139 -41.35 -74.84 6.81
N VAL A 140 -40.60 -75.40 7.77
CA VAL A 140 -41.09 -76.18 8.92
C VAL A 140 -40.41 -75.73 10.21
N ILE A 141 -41.12 -75.81 11.34
CA ILE A 141 -40.65 -75.35 12.65
C ILE A 141 -39.57 -76.33 13.20
N PRO A 142 -38.39 -75.85 13.65
CA PRO A 142 -37.30 -76.71 14.11
C PRO A 142 -37.68 -77.70 15.23
N GLU A 143 -38.56 -77.29 16.17
CA GLU A 143 -39.02 -78.16 17.27
C GLU A 143 -39.89 -79.33 16.80
N GLU A 144 -40.71 -79.11 15.76
CA GLU A 144 -41.56 -80.15 15.16
C GLU A 144 -40.70 -81.21 14.47
N ILE A 145 -39.63 -80.79 13.78
CA ILE A 145 -38.67 -81.70 13.13
C ILE A 145 -37.97 -82.59 14.17
N THR A 146 -37.49 -82.02 15.29
CA THR A 146 -36.82 -82.79 16.35
C THR A 146 -37.75 -83.78 17.06
N ASN A 147 -39.02 -83.41 17.27
CA ASN A 147 -40.00 -84.32 17.86
C ASN A 147 -40.39 -85.43 16.89
N GLU A 148 -40.54 -85.13 15.60
CA GLU A 148 -40.86 -86.12 14.56
C GLU A 148 -39.71 -87.14 14.37
N ILE A 149 -38.44 -86.69 14.39
CA ILE A 149 -37.27 -87.58 14.37
C ILE A 149 -37.30 -88.51 15.59
N ARG A 150 -37.47 -87.96 16.80
CA ARG A 150 -37.49 -88.74 18.04
C ARG A 150 -38.60 -89.80 18.03
N ASP A 151 -39.78 -89.44 17.56
CA ASP A 151 -40.92 -90.34 17.51
C ASP A 151 -40.75 -91.44 16.44
N LEU A 152 -40.09 -91.12 15.31
CA LEU A 152 -39.75 -92.10 14.26
C LEU A 152 -38.60 -93.03 14.67
N GLU A 153 -37.56 -92.51 15.33
CA GLU A 153 -36.47 -93.32 15.90
C GLU A 153 -36.98 -94.25 17.00
N TRP A 154 -37.89 -93.76 17.86
CA TRP A 154 -38.55 -94.58 18.86
C TRP A 154 -39.36 -95.72 18.22
N LYS A 155 -40.14 -95.42 17.16
CA LYS A 155 -40.86 -96.45 16.39
C LYS A 155 -39.90 -97.45 15.73
N GLN A 156 -38.77 -97.01 15.19
CA GLN A 156 -37.78 -97.92 14.61
C GLN A 156 -37.16 -98.86 15.66
N GLN A 157 -36.97 -98.39 16.89
CA GLN A 157 -36.38 -99.17 17.98
C GLN A 157 -37.36 -100.11 18.69
N THR A 158 -38.65 -99.75 18.76
CA THR A 158 -39.64 -100.44 19.62
C THR A 158 -40.68 -101.27 18.89
N THR A 159 -40.83 -101.10 17.56
CA THR A 159 -41.81 -101.86 16.76
C THR A 159 -41.15 -102.73 15.71
N ILE A 160 -41.68 -103.94 15.51
CA ILE A 160 -41.24 -104.87 14.44
C ILE A 160 -41.83 -104.37 13.12
N LEU A 161 -41.05 -103.64 12.35
CA LEU A 161 -41.44 -103.05 11.06
C LEU A 161 -41.21 -104.06 9.92
N THR A 162 -42.01 -103.96 8.87
CA THR A 162 -41.70 -104.64 7.61
C THR A 162 -40.55 -103.95 6.88
N LEU A 163 -39.87 -104.65 5.97
CA LEU A 163 -38.70 -104.11 5.25
C LEU A 163 -39.03 -102.81 4.47
N GLU A 164 -40.27 -102.67 3.99
CA GLU A 164 -40.74 -101.48 3.27
C GLU A 164 -41.01 -100.30 4.22
N GLU A 165 -41.60 -100.57 5.39
CA GLU A 165 -41.87 -99.55 6.42
C GLU A 165 -40.57 -99.05 7.07
N ASP A 166 -39.60 -99.93 7.31
CA ASP A 166 -38.29 -99.57 7.86
C ASP A 166 -37.49 -98.72 6.85
N ALA A 167 -37.58 -99.04 5.55
CA ALA A 167 -37.00 -98.21 4.49
C ALA A 167 -37.68 -96.83 4.40
N TYR A 168 -39.00 -96.75 4.59
CA TYR A 168 -39.74 -95.49 4.62
C TYR A 168 -39.38 -94.64 5.84
N VAL A 169 -39.34 -95.24 7.03
CA VAL A 169 -38.95 -94.57 8.28
C VAL A 169 -37.51 -94.06 8.19
N THR A 170 -36.58 -94.89 7.69
CA THR A 170 -35.19 -94.48 7.48
C THR A 170 -35.07 -93.31 6.49
N LYS A 171 -35.79 -93.37 5.36
CA LYS A 171 -35.82 -92.27 4.39
C LYS A 171 -36.40 -90.99 4.97
N ARG A 172 -37.48 -91.10 5.75
CA ARG A 172 -38.11 -89.96 6.42
C ARG A 172 -37.21 -89.35 7.49
N ILE A 173 -36.51 -90.17 8.28
CA ILE A 173 -35.51 -89.73 9.25
C ILE A 173 -34.37 -89.00 8.55
N THR A 174 -33.85 -89.51 7.42
CA THR A 174 -32.80 -88.81 6.65
C THR A 174 -33.27 -87.46 6.13
N GLU A 175 -34.49 -87.38 5.59
CA GLU A 175 -35.10 -86.11 5.13
C GLU A 175 -35.28 -85.11 6.29
N LEU A 176 -35.65 -85.58 7.48
CA LEU A 176 -35.81 -84.74 8.66
C LEU A 176 -34.47 -84.27 9.23
N TYR A 177 -33.43 -85.11 9.21
CA TYR A 177 -32.07 -84.72 9.58
C TYR A 177 -31.51 -83.65 8.62
N GLU A 178 -31.76 -83.79 7.31
CA GLU A 178 -31.41 -82.75 6.32
C GLU A 178 -32.11 -81.43 6.62
N LYS A 179 -33.41 -81.46 6.98
CA LYS A 179 -34.18 -80.28 7.38
C LYS A 179 -33.73 -79.66 8.71
N ALA A 180 -33.31 -80.47 9.68
CA ALA A 180 -32.76 -79.99 10.95
C ALA A 180 -31.39 -79.32 10.75
N TYR A 181 -30.55 -79.90 9.87
CA TYR A 181 -29.25 -79.34 9.52
C TYR A 181 -29.39 -77.99 8.81
N THR A 182 -30.31 -77.87 7.85
CA THR A 182 -30.60 -76.59 7.19
C THR A 182 -31.20 -75.56 8.15
N ALA A 183 -32.07 -75.96 9.08
CA ALA A 183 -32.57 -75.08 10.16
C ALA A 183 -31.44 -74.53 11.05
N HIS A 184 -30.47 -75.37 11.44
CA HIS A 184 -29.30 -74.93 12.20
C HIS A 184 -28.41 -73.98 11.39
N LEU A 185 -28.25 -74.22 10.09
CA LEU A 185 -27.51 -73.36 9.17
C LEU A 185 -28.16 -71.98 8.99
N ILE A 186 -29.49 -71.92 9.00
CA ILE A 186 -30.28 -70.66 8.99
C ILE A 186 -30.02 -69.85 10.27
N GLY A 187 -30.01 -70.50 11.43
CA GLY A 187 -29.71 -69.83 12.71
C GLY A 187 -28.32 -69.20 12.73
N PHE A 188 -27.30 -69.94 12.25
CA PHE A 188 -25.93 -69.42 12.11
C PHE A 188 -25.88 -68.24 11.11
N SER A 189 -26.52 -68.39 9.96
CA SER A 189 -26.62 -67.34 8.93
C SER A 189 -27.33 -66.07 9.45
N SER A 190 -28.30 -66.21 10.36
CA SER A 190 -28.97 -65.09 11.02
C SER A 190 -28.02 -64.30 11.91
N SER A 191 -27.20 -64.98 12.72
CA SER A 191 -26.20 -64.34 13.57
C SER A 191 -25.12 -63.63 12.75
N GLU A 192 -24.66 -64.25 11.66
CA GLU A 192 -23.74 -63.61 10.71
C GLU A 192 -24.35 -62.39 10.03
N LEU A 193 -25.64 -62.44 9.66
CA LEU A 193 -26.35 -61.31 9.07
C LEU A 193 -26.48 -60.15 10.06
N GLU A 194 -26.83 -60.41 11.32
CA GLU A 194 -26.88 -59.40 12.37
C GLU A 194 -25.52 -58.74 12.59
N ALA A 195 -24.45 -59.53 12.67
CA ALA A 195 -23.09 -59.01 12.80
C ALA A 195 -22.69 -58.14 11.61
N ALA A 196 -23.02 -58.55 10.38
CA ALA A 196 -22.74 -57.79 9.16
C ALA A 196 -23.53 -56.46 9.11
N VAL A 197 -24.79 -56.47 9.56
CA VAL A 197 -25.62 -55.26 9.68
C VAL A 197 -25.02 -54.30 10.71
N GLU A 198 -24.58 -54.81 11.85
CA GLU A 198 -23.98 -53.98 12.90
C GLU A 198 -22.65 -53.35 12.44
N GLN A 199 -21.81 -54.11 11.74
CA GLN A 199 -20.59 -53.57 11.10
C GLN A 199 -20.92 -52.46 10.09
N ALA A 200 -21.94 -52.64 9.25
CA ALA A 200 -22.36 -51.63 8.27
C ALA A 200 -22.88 -50.34 8.95
N LYS A 201 -23.63 -50.48 10.04
CA LYS A 201 -24.09 -49.34 10.86
C LYS A 201 -22.92 -48.62 11.51
N GLN A 202 -21.96 -49.35 12.09
CA GLN A 202 -20.81 -48.76 12.74
C GLN A 202 -19.96 -47.94 11.75
N LEU A 203 -19.69 -48.50 10.55
CA LEU A 203 -19.01 -47.77 9.47
C LEU A 203 -19.79 -46.52 9.03
N SER A 204 -21.13 -46.60 8.99
CA SER A 204 -21.99 -45.46 8.65
C SER A 204 -21.89 -44.35 9.72
N LYS A 205 -21.80 -44.71 10.99
CA LYS A 205 -21.58 -43.76 12.09
C LYS A 205 -20.21 -43.07 11.97
N GLU A 206 -19.15 -43.84 11.71
CA GLU A 206 -17.80 -43.30 11.50
C GLU A 206 -17.75 -42.34 10.29
N GLN A 207 -18.51 -42.63 9.23
CA GLN A 207 -18.60 -41.75 8.06
C GLN A 207 -19.30 -40.43 8.41
N GLU A 208 -20.36 -40.47 9.20
CA GLU A 208 -21.06 -39.27 9.66
C GLU A 208 -20.17 -38.43 10.57
N GLU A 209 -19.41 -39.04 11.48
CA GLU A 209 -18.42 -38.33 12.30
C GLU A 209 -17.34 -37.65 11.42
N ALA A 210 -16.85 -38.33 10.37
CA ALA A 210 -15.93 -37.72 9.41
C ALA A 210 -16.58 -36.57 8.63
N HIS A 211 -17.87 -36.67 8.28
CA HIS A 211 -18.62 -35.60 7.64
C HIS A 211 -18.76 -34.37 8.55
N GLN A 212 -19.12 -34.57 9.82
CA GLN A 212 -19.23 -33.50 10.81
C GLN A 212 -17.89 -32.79 11.03
N LYS A 213 -16.77 -33.53 11.07
CA LYS A 213 -15.43 -32.92 11.13
C LYS A 213 -15.12 -32.07 9.90
N VAL A 214 -15.51 -32.49 8.70
CA VAL A 214 -15.35 -31.67 7.49
C VAL A 214 -16.13 -30.35 7.61
N LEU A 215 -17.36 -30.39 8.10
CA LEU A 215 -18.17 -29.19 8.30
C LEU A 215 -17.53 -28.26 9.35
N PHE A 216 -17.10 -28.82 10.47
CA PHE A 216 -16.43 -28.08 11.55
C PHE A 216 -15.19 -27.34 11.03
N PHE A 217 -14.26 -28.04 10.36
CA PHE A 217 -13.06 -27.40 9.81
C PHE A 217 -13.37 -26.42 8.67
N HIS A 218 -14.48 -26.62 7.95
CA HIS A 218 -14.93 -25.65 6.94
C HIS A 218 -15.39 -24.34 7.58
N GLU A 219 -16.21 -24.42 8.64
CA GLU A 219 -16.63 -23.24 9.39
C GLU A 219 -15.45 -22.53 10.06
N GLU A 220 -14.54 -23.29 10.68
CA GLU A 220 -13.34 -22.75 11.32
C GLU A 220 -12.38 -22.11 10.29
N GLY A 221 -12.16 -22.78 9.16
CA GLY A 221 -11.39 -22.23 8.04
C GLY A 221 -12.01 -20.95 7.45
N GLN A 222 -13.34 -20.85 7.43
CA GLN A 222 -14.04 -19.65 7.00
C GLN A 222 -13.85 -18.50 7.99
N LYS A 223 -13.91 -18.76 9.30
CA LYS A 223 -13.62 -17.75 10.34
C LYS A 223 -12.21 -17.19 10.21
N HIS A 224 -11.20 -18.05 10.03
CA HIS A 224 -9.82 -17.61 9.79
C HIS A 224 -9.68 -16.80 8.50
N HIS A 225 -10.41 -17.18 7.45
CA HIS A 225 -10.43 -16.41 6.21
C HIS A 225 -11.02 -15.00 6.38
N GLU A 226 -12.15 -14.89 7.10
CA GLU A 226 -12.79 -13.60 7.38
C GLU A 226 -11.93 -12.72 8.29
N ALA A 227 -11.33 -13.28 9.35
CA ALA A 227 -10.38 -12.58 10.21
C ALA A 227 -9.18 -12.06 9.41
N MET A 228 -8.60 -12.90 8.55
CA MET A 228 -7.52 -12.51 7.65
C MET A 228 -7.92 -11.36 6.73
N GLN A 229 -9.13 -11.40 6.15
CA GLN A 229 -9.63 -10.32 5.29
C GLN A 229 -9.80 -8.99 6.05
N GLN A 230 -10.28 -9.02 7.29
CA GLN A 230 -10.41 -7.82 8.12
C GLN A 230 -9.04 -7.20 8.38
N ILE A 231 -8.04 -8.00 8.71
CA ILE A 231 -6.66 -7.52 8.92
C ILE A 231 -6.10 -6.88 7.64
N TYR A 232 -6.34 -7.46 6.46
CA TYR A 232 -5.91 -6.84 5.20
C TYR A 232 -6.61 -5.52 4.91
N LYS A 233 -7.91 -5.39 5.23
CA LYS A 233 -8.62 -4.11 5.10
C LYS A 233 -8.01 -3.04 6.00
N GLU A 234 -7.76 -3.36 7.26
CA GLU A 234 -7.09 -2.45 8.20
C GLU A 234 -5.70 -2.03 7.68
N LEU A 235 -4.94 -2.99 7.12
CA LEU A 235 -3.63 -2.72 6.54
C LEU A 235 -3.71 -1.75 5.35
N ASP A 236 -4.70 -1.92 4.47
CA ASP A 236 -4.91 -1.08 3.31
C ASP A 236 -5.38 0.33 3.71
N GLU A 237 -6.24 0.45 4.72
CA GLU A 237 -6.63 1.75 5.30
C GLU A 237 -5.44 2.50 5.90
N LEU A 238 -4.57 1.78 6.63
CA LEU A 238 -3.37 2.37 7.23
C LEU A 238 -2.40 2.89 6.16
N ARG A 239 -2.25 2.15 5.05
CA ARG A 239 -1.45 2.55 3.88
C ARG A 239 -2.06 3.76 3.19
N ALA A 240 -3.35 3.71 2.85
CA ALA A 240 -4.05 4.82 2.20
C ALA A 240 -3.97 6.11 3.04
N GLY A 241 -4.09 5.99 4.37
CA GLY A 241 -3.90 7.11 5.28
C GLY A 241 -2.47 7.67 5.26
N GLY A 242 -1.46 6.80 5.15
CA GLY A 242 -0.06 7.22 5.01
C GLY A 242 0.23 7.91 3.68
N ASP A 243 -0.23 7.32 2.57
CA ASP A 243 -0.04 7.85 1.22
C ASP A 243 -0.71 9.21 1.06
N LYS A 244 -1.91 9.40 1.63
CA LYS A 244 -2.61 10.69 1.65
C LYS A 244 -1.81 11.78 2.37
N MET A 245 -1.17 11.45 3.51
CA MET A 245 -0.32 12.42 4.22
C MET A 245 0.97 12.71 3.45
N HIS A 246 1.54 11.69 2.80
CA HIS A 246 2.71 11.88 1.95
C HIS A 246 2.42 12.76 0.73
N GLN A 247 1.27 12.55 0.08
CA GLN A 247 0.82 13.36 -1.04
C GLN A 247 0.66 14.84 -0.62
N LYS A 248 -0.03 15.10 0.49
CA LYS A 248 -0.17 16.47 1.03
C LYS A 248 1.17 17.12 1.37
N TYR A 249 2.11 16.33 1.91
CA TYR A 249 3.48 16.81 2.14
C TYR A 249 4.17 17.21 0.83
N LEU A 250 4.04 16.41 -0.24
CA LEU A 250 4.63 16.72 -1.54
C LEU A 250 4.01 17.97 -2.16
N GLU A 251 2.69 18.11 -2.10
CA GLU A 251 1.97 19.30 -2.58
C GLU A 251 2.42 20.58 -1.84
N ALA A 252 2.47 20.55 -0.51
CA ALA A 252 2.94 21.68 0.30
C ALA A 252 4.40 22.04 0.00
N ARG A 253 5.26 21.02 -0.20
CA ARG A 253 6.67 21.23 -0.59
C ARG A 253 6.79 21.86 -1.97
N GLN A 254 6.05 21.37 -2.95
CA GLN A 254 6.04 21.94 -4.31
C GLN A 254 5.55 23.39 -4.31
N ALA A 255 4.53 23.73 -3.52
CA ALA A 255 4.05 25.09 -3.35
C ALA A 255 5.12 26.01 -2.72
N ALA A 256 5.84 25.52 -1.71
CA ALA A 256 6.96 26.25 -1.11
C ALA A 256 8.12 26.47 -2.10
N ASP A 257 8.46 25.45 -2.89
CA ASP A 257 9.51 25.53 -3.91
C ASP A 257 9.13 26.52 -5.03
N LEU A 258 7.86 26.53 -5.47
CA LEU A 258 7.36 27.52 -6.43
C LEU A 258 7.44 28.95 -5.87
N ALA A 259 7.01 29.15 -4.63
CA ALA A 259 7.14 30.44 -3.95
C ALA A 259 8.61 30.87 -3.84
N HIS A 260 9.52 29.94 -3.58
CA HIS A 260 10.95 30.22 -3.54
C HIS A 260 11.51 30.66 -4.89
N LYS A 261 11.17 29.96 -5.99
CA LYS A 261 11.57 30.34 -7.35
C LYS A 261 11.12 31.76 -7.69
N ASN A 262 9.85 32.07 -7.44
CA ASN A 262 9.30 33.42 -7.66
C ASN A 262 10.05 34.48 -6.84
N ILE A 263 10.42 34.17 -5.59
CA ILE A 263 11.22 35.09 -4.75
C ILE A 263 12.59 35.35 -5.39
N VAL A 264 13.26 34.32 -5.90
CA VAL A 264 14.58 34.46 -6.55
C VAL A 264 14.49 35.32 -7.80
N GLU A 265 13.49 35.10 -8.65
CA GLU A 265 13.24 35.92 -9.84
C GLU A 265 13.01 37.40 -9.48
N LEU A 266 12.20 37.68 -8.45
CA LEU A 266 11.96 39.04 -7.98
C LEU A 266 13.22 39.69 -7.38
N TYR A 267 14.10 38.93 -6.72
CA TYR A 267 15.39 39.48 -6.26
C TYR A 267 16.30 39.85 -7.43
N ASN A 268 16.32 39.04 -8.49
CA ASN A 268 17.07 39.36 -9.69
C ASN A 268 16.55 40.63 -10.37
N GLN A 269 15.23 40.84 -10.38
CA GLN A 269 14.63 42.10 -10.85
C GLN A 269 15.03 43.30 -9.98
N ILE A 270 15.07 43.16 -8.64
CA ILE A 270 15.57 44.23 -7.77
C ILE A 270 17.02 44.56 -8.09
N LYS A 271 17.89 43.56 -8.26
CA LYS A 271 19.30 43.76 -8.61
C LYS A 271 19.44 44.49 -9.94
N LEU A 272 18.67 44.09 -10.95
CA LEU A 272 18.63 44.77 -12.24
C LEU A 272 18.20 46.23 -12.09
N ASN A 273 17.11 46.51 -11.38
CA ASN A 273 16.64 47.88 -11.17
C ASN A 273 17.65 48.74 -10.38
N GLN A 274 18.38 48.14 -9.43
CA GLN A 274 19.47 48.81 -8.71
C GLN A 274 20.62 49.17 -9.65
N PHE A 275 21.01 48.25 -10.53
CA PHE A 275 22.04 48.48 -11.54
C PHE A 275 21.63 49.56 -12.56
N LEU A 276 20.36 49.61 -12.96
CA LEU A 276 19.83 50.68 -13.81
C LEU A 276 19.89 52.05 -13.12
N ILE A 277 19.63 52.11 -11.80
CA ILE A 277 19.78 53.34 -11.02
C ILE A 277 21.23 53.79 -10.97
N GLU A 278 22.16 52.88 -10.69
CA GLU A 278 23.61 53.15 -10.64
C GLU A 278 24.11 53.72 -11.97
N LEU A 279 23.70 53.14 -13.10
CA LEU A 279 24.02 53.63 -14.44
C LEU A 279 23.51 55.08 -14.68
N ILE A 280 22.32 55.41 -14.17
CA ILE A 280 21.78 56.79 -14.25
C ILE A 280 22.60 57.74 -13.36
N GLU A 281 22.98 57.30 -12.15
CA GLU A 281 23.78 58.09 -11.21
C GLU A 281 25.18 58.38 -11.76
N ASP A 282 25.81 57.41 -12.41
CA ASP A 282 27.11 57.55 -13.08
C ASP A 282 27.06 58.55 -14.23
N GLU A 283 26.07 58.46 -15.10
CA GLU A 283 25.90 59.41 -16.21
C GLU A 283 25.61 60.83 -15.69
N GLN A 284 24.84 60.98 -14.61
CA GLN A 284 24.64 62.28 -13.96
C GLN A 284 25.92 62.83 -13.34
N SER A 285 26.74 61.99 -12.71
CA SER A 285 28.04 62.36 -12.13
C SER A 285 29.02 62.78 -13.22
N ARG A 286 29.08 62.04 -14.34
CA ARG A 286 29.87 62.41 -15.52
C ARG A 286 29.47 63.77 -16.09
N ARG A 287 28.16 64.01 -16.26
CA ARG A 287 27.65 65.31 -16.72
C ARG A 287 27.94 66.45 -15.75
N ARG A 288 27.87 66.19 -14.43
CA ARG A 288 28.27 67.17 -13.40
C ARG A 288 29.75 67.50 -13.51
N HIS A 289 30.62 66.50 -13.61
CA HIS A 289 32.06 66.70 -13.81
C HIS A 289 32.38 67.46 -15.09
N GLU A 290 31.77 67.10 -16.23
CA GLU A 290 31.95 67.84 -17.49
C GLU A 290 31.46 69.30 -17.39
N GLN A 291 30.35 69.55 -16.70
CA GLN A 291 29.86 70.91 -16.46
C GLN A 291 30.84 71.72 -15.60
N ILE A 292 31.40 71.11 -14.55
CA ILE A 292 32.42 71.73 -13.70
C ILE A 292 33.67 72.04 -14.52
N LEU A 293 34.16 71.09 -15.32
CA LEU A 293 35.32 71.29 -16.19
C LEU A 293 35.08 72.38 -17.24
N LYS A 294 33.91 72.42 -17.87
CA LYS A 294 33.51 73.50 -18.80
C LYS A 294 33.44 74.86 -18.12
N GLN A 295 32.92 74.93 -16.89
CA GLN A 295 32.90 76.17 -16.11
C GLN A 295 34.31 76.61 -15.70
N LYS A 296 35.17 75.67 -15.25
CA LYS A 296 36.58 75.94 -15.00
C LYS A 296 37.28 76.46 -16.26
N ALA A 297 37.10 75.80 -17.41
CA ALA A 297 37.67 76.23 -18.69
C ALA A 297 37.20 77.63 -19.12
N LYS A 298 35.90 77.93 -18.99
CA LYS A 298 35.36 79.29 -19.25
C LYS A 298 35.96 80.34 -18.31
N LYS A 299 36.09 80.04 -17.02
CA LYS A 299 36.75 80.92 -16.05
C LYS A 299 38.23 81.12 -16.40
N ILE A 300 38.93 80.08 -16.87
CA ILE A 300 40.31 80.19 -17.36
C ILE A 300 40.38 81.07 -18.63
N GLU A 301 39.45 80.94 -19.56
CA GLU A 301 39.41 81.81 -20.75
C GLU A 301 39.08 83.27 -20.40
N GLU A 302 38.15 83.51 -19.49
CA GLU A 302 37.79 84.85 -19.02
C GLU A 302 38.95 85.52 -18.27
N THR A 303 39.68 84.78 -17.43
CA THR A 303 40.87 85.26 -16.74
C THR A 303 42.03 85.52 -17.71
N LYS A 304 42.24 84.66 -18.71
CA LYS A 304 43.18 84.93 -19.83
C LYS A 304 42.83 86.18 -20.62
N LYS A 305 41.54 86.42 -20.91
CA LYS A 305 41.07 87.65 -21.59
C LYS A 305 41.24 88.90 -20.72
N LYS A 306 41.04 88.80 -19.40
CA LYS A 306 41.32 89.90 -18.44
C LYS A 306 42.82 90.20 -18.35
N GLN A 307 43.68 89.18 -18.43
CA GLN A 307 45.14 89.29 -18.45
C GLN A 307 45.64 90.00 -19.72
N THR A 308 45.12 89.64 -20.91
CA THR A 308 45.49 90.32 -22.17
C THR A 308 44.96 91.76 -22.24
N ALA A 309 43.88 92.07 -21.53
CA ALA A 309 43.33 93.41 -21.40
C ALA A 309 44.00 94.29 -20.32
N LYS A 310 45.10 93.84 -19.67
CA LYS A 310 45.86 94.55 -18.61
C LYS A 310 44.99 95.08 -17.45
N LYS A 311 43.93 94.36 -17.07
CA LYS A 311 43.14 94.67 -15.87
C LYS A 311 43.73 93.94 -14.65
N SER A 312 43.57 94.51 -13.45
CA SER A 312 44.01 93.88 -12.18
C SER A 312 43.27 92.55 -11.98
N LEU A 313 44.01 91.46 -11.85
CA LEU A 313 43.49 90.12 -11.56
C LEU A 313 43.42 89.89 -10.04
N SER A 314 42.42 89.14 -9.57
CA SER A 314 42.36 88.66 -8.18
C SER A 314 43.37 87.54 -7.93
N LEU A 315 43.78 87.32 -6.67
CA LEU A 315 44.70 86.25 -6.26
C LEU A 315 44.19 84.86 -6.69
N ASP A 316 42.88 84.62 -6.53
CA ASP A 316 42.23 83.37 -6.93
C ASP A 316 42.18 83.19 -8.46
N GLU A 317 42.13 84.29 -9.21
CA GLU A 317 42.13 84.27 -10.69
C GLU A 317 43.53 84.01 -11.27
N LEU A 318 44.59 84.43 -10.56
CA LEU A 318 45.99 84.13 -10.90
C LEU A 318 46.34 82.66 -10.60
N ARG A 319 45.89 82.14 -9.46
CA ARG A 319 46.10 80.74 -9.04
C ARG A 319 45.52 79.74 -10.06
N LEU A 320 44.32 80.04 -10.57
CA LEU A 320 43.62 79.27 -11.60
C LEU A 320 44.34 79.23 -12.96
N LEU A 321 45.22 80.21 -13.24
CA LEU A 321 45.93 80.40 -14.51
C LEU A 321 47.31 79.73 -14.51
N LEU A 322 47.94 79.65 -13.35
CA LEU A 322 49.22 78.96 -13.09
C LEU A 322 49.05 77.43 -12.96
N GLY A 323 47.81 76.93 -12.87
CA GLY A 323 47.53 75.51 -12.71
C GLY A 323 47.77 74.99 -11.28
N GLU A 324 47.96 75.88 -10.31
CA GLU A 324 48.09 75.53 -8.89
C GLU A 324 46.72 75.37 -8.22
N ASP A 325 45.87 74.52 -8.77
CA ASP A 325 44.84 73.84 -7.97
C ASP A 325 45.60 72.77 -7.17
N GLU A 326 46.17 73.15 -6.03
CA GLU A 326 46.76 72.20 -5.09
C GLU A 326 45.76 71.09 -4.79
N GLU A 327 46.27 69.88 -4.90
CA GLU A 327 45.75 68.65 -4.34
C GLU A 327 45.54 68.80 -2.82
N GLU A 328 44.44 69.44 -2.41
CA GLU A 328 43.95 69.31 -1.03
C GLU A 328 42.46 68.97 -1.07
N ASN A 329 42.18 67.70 -1.33
CA ASN A 329 41.02 67.01 -0.77
C ASN A 329 41.39 65.54 -0.51
N GLY A 330 41.93 65.32 0.68
CA GLY A 330 41.63 64.17 1.55
C GLY A 330 41.68 62.79 0.93
N THR A 331 42.87 62.20 0.90
CA THR A 331 43.02 60.79 1.26
C THR A 331 42.68 60.65 2.75
N LYS A 332 41.48 60.14 3.04
CA LYS A 332 41.21 59.29 4.20
C LYS A 332 39.90 58.53 4.01
#